data_AF-A0A9N9R5R8-F1
#
_entry.id   AF-A0A9N9R5R8-F1
#
_cell.length_a   1.000
_cell.length_b   1.000
_cell.length_c   1.000
_cell.angle_alpha   90.00
_cell.angle_beta   90.00
_cell.angle_gamma   90.00
#
_symmetry.space_group_name_H-M   'P 1'
#
loop_
_entity.id
_entity.type
_entity.pdbx_description
1 polymer ?
#
loop_
_entity_poly.entity_id
_entity_poly.type
_entity_poly.pdbx_seq_one_letter_code
_entity_poly.pdbx_strand_id
1 'polypeptide(L)'
;MKNLILLIMMWTMTLVQGTPVMTRQGLLRQKNRQQFCASLLNFNNFFYSMVEKRNVSGIPADMSIHWKTGNIFFTLISDEMKMSLQVLHPSGECELIKVAGLGQSTCVDNLNDIIYLATDNGVYKYKEDGSLELYTALGEDVMYIAVTSDGTAMFIATWPQNRVHKITNDGQKLEYYSAVPNGHGLTVDPRNNIFFIATKTSYILKSGNTVPIKIKGLPSDKMIGVFVSRSDEVFGMDENSNLYIIDADNANARYLGSFNVTGVNSFAMDSADNVLIGIKGGIVKFNAYENNPCADFEKLTANSKKGKKRHSKKRKQRKRTTTTTEPTEEEDSEE
;
A
#
# COMPACT_ATOMS: atom_id res chain seq x y z
N MET A 1 -90.76 -12.75 -16.07
CA MET A 1 -90.09 -14.06 -15.91
C MET A 1 -88.94 -14.14 -16.91
N LYS A 2 -87.71 -14.33 -16.43
CA LYS A 2 -86.52 -14.88 -17.13
C LYS A 2 -85.91 -13.98 -18.24
N ASN A 3 -84.62 -13.71 -18.41
CA ASN A 3 -83.32 -14.02 -17.77
C ASN A 3 -82.34 -12.96 -18.37
N LEU A 4 -81.70 -12.08 -17.61
CA LEU A 4 -80.32 -12.16 -17.10
C LEU A 4 -79.36 -13.09 -17.88
N ILE A 5 -78.50 -12.54 -18.75
CA ILE A 5 -77.13 -13.05 -19.00
C ILE A 5 -76.19 -11.85 -19.21
N LEU A 6 -75.39 -11.58 -18.18
CA LEU A 6 -74.28 -10.65 -18.12
C LEU A 6 -73.01 -11.48 -18.41
N LEU A 7 -72.27 -11.19 -19.49
CA LEU A 7 -71.03 -11.90 -19.83
C LEU A 7 -69.82 -10.96 -19.58
N ILE A 8 -69.25 -11.03 -18.37
CA ILE A 8 -67.99 -10.38 -18.02
C ILE A 8 -66.86 -11.38 -18.30
N MET A 9 -66.09 -11.17 -19.38
CA MET A 9 -64.81 -11.86 -19.58
C MET A 9 -63.71 -11.13 -18.81
N MET A 10 -63.38 -11.63 -17.61
CA MET A 10 -62.10 -11.30 -16.94
C MET A 10 -60.98 -12.11 -17.60
N TRP A 11 -60.08 -11.43 -18.31
CA TRP A 11 -58.80 -11.98 -18.71
C TRP A 11 -57.81 -11.83 -17.55
N THR A 12 -57.56 -12.90 -16.80
CA THR A 12 -56.42 -12.97 -15.89
C THR A 12 -55.16 -13.25 -16.71
N MET A 13 -54.44 -12.19 -17.10
CA MET A 13 -53.07 -12.33 -17.56
C MET A 13 -52.18 -12.71 -16.38
N THR A 14 -51.87 -14.00 -16.25
CA THR A 14 -50.77 -14.47 -15.43
C THR A 14 -49.46 -14.07 -16.11
N LEU A 15 -48.90 -12.93 -15.69
CA LEU A 15 -47.51 -12.59 -15.94
C LEU A 15 -46.64 -13.63 -15.22
N VAL A 16 -46.29 -14.69 -15.94
CA VAL A 16 -45.19 -15.58 -15.56
C VAL A 16 -43.93 -14.71 -15.64
N GLN A 17 -43.48 -14.19 -14.49
CA GLN A 17 -42.16 -13.60 -14.34
C GLN A 17 -41.13 -14.71 -14.60
N GLY A 18 -40.79 -14.92 -15.87
CA GLY A 18 -39.65 -15.72 -16.26
C GLY A 18 -38.43 -15.15 -15.54
N THR A 19 -37.75 -15.99 -14.76
CA THR A 19 -36.48 -15.61 -14.15
C THR A 19 -35.58 -15.11 -15.26
N PRO A 20 -35.03 -13.87 -15.17
CA PRO A 20 -34.20 -13.34 -16.23
C PRO A 20 -33.03 -14.31 -16.46
N VAL A 21 -32.93 -14.80 -17.68
CA VAL A 21 -31.84 -15.69 -18.08
C VAL A 21 -30.56 -14.86 -18.02
N MET A 22 -29.76 -15.07 -16.98
CA MET A 22 -28.47 -14.40 -16.86
C MET A 22 -27.60 -14.79 -18.05
N THR A 23 -27.12 -13.77 -18.77
CA THR A 23 -26.19 -13.98 -19.87
C THR A 23 -24.83 -14.39 -19.33
N ARG A 24 -24.04 -15.11 -20.13
CA ARG A 24 -22.65 -15.49 -19.79
C ARG A 24 -21.78 -14.29 -19.41
N GLN A 25 -21.99 -13.14 -20.08
CA GLN A 25 -21.32 -11.88 -19.74
C GLN A 25 -21.78 -11.33 -18.38
N GLY A 26 -23.06 -11.46 -18.04
CA GLY A 26 -23.58 -11.11 -16.71
C GLY A 26 -22.95 -11.96 -15.59
N LEU A 27 -22.83 -13.28 -15.81
CA LEU A 27 -22.17 -14.19 -14.87
C LEU A 27 -20.68 -13.86 -14.70
N LEU A 28 -19.97 -13.54 -15.79
CA LEU A 28 -18.56 -13.12 -15.73
C LEU A 28 -18.39 -11.80 -14.97
N ARG A 29 -19.24 -10.80 -15.24
CA ARG A 29 -19.24 -9.52 -14.49
C ARG A 29 -19.52 -9.75 -13.00
N GLN A 30 -20.47 -10.61 -12.67
CA GLN A 30 -20.79 -10.93 -11.29
C GLN A 30 -19.65 -11.68 -10.59
N LYS A 31 -19.02 -12.65 -11.27
CA LYS A 31 -17.87 -13.39 -10.74
C LYS A 31 -16.68 -12.47 -10.48
N ASN A 32 -16.37 -11.59 -11.44
CA ASN A 32 -15.31 -10.60 -11.29
C ASN A 32 -15.61 -9.63 -10.15
N ARG A 33 -16.85 -9.15 -10.03
CA ARG A 33 -17.27 -8.28 -8.93
C ARG A 33 -17.19 -9.00 -7.58
N GLN A 34 -17.60 -10.26 -7.50
CA GLN A 34 -17.52 -11.04 -6.27
C GLN A 34 -16.07 -11.26 -5.84
N GLN A 35 -15.18 -11.57 -6.78
CA GLN A 35 -13.74 -11.70 -6.51
C GLN A 35 -13.16 -10.37 -6.01
N PHE A 36 -13.45 -9.26 -6.71
CA PHE A 36 -13.03 -7.92 -6.30
C PHE A 36 -13.48 -7.57 -4.88
N CYS A 37 -14.77 -7.76 -4.57
CA CYS A 37 -15.32 -7.45 -3.25
C CYS A 37 -14.79 -8.38 -2.15
N ALA A 38 -14.43 -9.62 -2.48
CA ALA A 38 -13.84 -10.56 -1.53
C ALA A 38 -12.36 -10.23 -1.22
N SER A 39 -11.66 -9.57 -2.14
CA SER A 39 -10.28 -9.11 -1.96
C SER A 39 -10.16 -7.69 -1.42
N LEU A 40 -11.28 -7.02 -1.15
CA LEU A 40 -11.30 -5.64 -0.68
C LEU A 40 -10.79 -5.59 0.76
N LEU A 41 -9.71 -4.83 0.97
CA LEU A 41 -9.15 -4.56 2.29
C LEU A 41 -9.84 -3.32 2.86
N ASN A 42 -9.97 -3.24 4.18
CA ASN A 42 -10.56 -2.07 4.85
C ASN A 42 -9.75 -1.75 6.11
N PHE A 43 -9.15 -0.57 6.12
CA PHE A 43 -8.54 0.01 7.32
C PHE A 43 -8.40 1.52 7.15
N ASN A 44 -8.38 2.23 8.29
CA ASN A 44 -8.27 3.69 8.35
C ASN A 44 -9.36 4.45 7.58
N ASN A 45 -10.60 3.93 7.57
CA ASN A 45 -11.72 4.48 6.79
C ASN A 45 -11.53 4.45 5.26
N PHE A 46 -10.50 3.78 4.76
CA PHE A 46 -10.29 3.53 3.34
C PHE A 46 -10.50 2.06 3.02
N PHE A 47 -11.00 1.83 1.81
CA PHE A 47 -11.03 0.53 1.18
C PHE A 47 -9.89 0.44 0.17
N TYR A 48 -9.17 -0.68 0.15
CA TYR A 48 -8.07 -0.90 -0.79
C TYR A 48 -8.31 -2.13 -1.65
N SER A 49 -7.99 -2.01 -2.94
CA SER A 49 -7.99 -3.15 -3.86
C SER A 49 -6.71 -3.17 -4.67
N MET A 50 -6.04 -4.33 -4.76
CA MET A 50 -4.92 -4.50 -5.69
C MET A 50 -5.45 -4.40 -7.13
N VAL A 51 -4.91 -3.47 -7.91
CA VAL A 51 -5.36 -3.23 -9.30
C VAL A 51 -4.31 -3.59 -10.32
N GLU A 52 -3.03 -3.54 -9.95
CA GLU A 52 -1.95 -3.67 -10.90
C GLU A 52 -0.68 -4.20 -10.22
N LYS A 53 0.07 -5.01 -10.96
CA LYS A 53 1.48 -5.30 -10.68
C LYS A 53 2.27 -4.97 -11.95
N ARG A 54 3.21 -4.04 -11.83
CA ARG A 54 4.17 -3.71 -12.88
C ARG A 54 5.47 -4.46 -12.62
N ASN A 55 6.00 -5.13 -13.64
CA ASN A 55 7.24 -5.85 -13.50
C ASN A 55 8.43 -4.88 -13.60
N VAL A 56 9.41 -5.05 -12.73
CA VAL A 56 10.73 -4.40 -12.82
C VAL A 56 11.80 -5.48 -12.72
N SER A 57 13.00 -5.24 -13.25
CA SER A 57 14.04 -6.28 -13.38
C SER A 57 14.74 -6.65 -12.06
N GLY A 58 14.51 -5.91 -10.98
CA GLY A 58 15.23 -6.07 -9.71
C GLY A 58 14.37 -5.73 -8.50
N ILE A 59 14.99 -5.16 -7.46
CA ILE A 59 14.33 -4.79 -6.21
C ILE A 59 14.17 -3.25 -6.16
N PRO A 60 12.95 -2.72 -6.26
CA PRO A 60 12.69 -1.30 -6.11
C PRO A 60 12.83 -0.88 -4.64
N ALA A 61 13.68 0.11 -4.39
CA ALA A 61 13.97 0.72 -3.11
C ALA A 61 13.69 2.23 -3.17
N ASP A 62 13.44 2.85 -2.02
CA ASP A 62 13.34 4.31 -1.89
C ASP A 62 12.43 4.98 -2.94
N MET A 63 11.21 4.44 -3.06
CA MET A 63 10.22 4.93 -4.02
C MET A 63 9.66 6.29 -3.60
N SER A 64 9.59 7.21 -4.57
CA SER A 64 8.90 8.49 -4.48
C SER A 64 7.95 8.66 -5.67
N ILE A 65 6.80 9.30 -5.47
CA ILE A 65 5.80 9.47 -6.53
C ILE A 65 5.57 10.96 -6.77
N HIS A 66 5.64 11.33 -8.04
CA HIS A 66 5.29 12.68 -8.49
C HIS A 66 3.79 12.82 -8.70
N TRP A 67 3.12 13.52 -7.80
CA TRP A 67 1.67 13.61 -7.67
C TRP A 67 0.94 14.18 -8.88
N LYS A 68 1.62 15.02 -9.67
CA LYS A 68 1.05 15.65 -10.87
C LYS A 68 1.16 14.76 -12.11
N THR A 69 2.25 14.03 -12.25
CA THR A 69 2.52 13.23 -13.46
C THR A 69 2.22 11.75 -13.25
N GLY A 70 2.19 11.28 -12.00
CA GLY A 70 2.10 9.86 -11.66
C GLY A 70 3.40 9.07 -11.93
N ASN A 71 4.50 9.76 -12.27
CA ASN A 71 5.80 9.11 -12.42
C ASN A 71 6.27 8.59 -11.06
N ILE A 72 6.80 7.37 -11.06
CA ILE A 72 7.37 6.71 -9.88
C ILE A 72 8.88 6.73 -10.02
N PHE A 73 9.56 7.44 -9.14
CA PHE A 73 11.01 7.49 -9.06
C PHE A 73 11.47 6.52 -7.99
N PHE A 74 12.53 5.75 -8.26
CA PHE A 74 13.02 4.76 -7.31
C PHE A 74 14.45 4.35 -7.60
N THR A 75 15.10 3.79 -6.58
CA THR A 75 16.38 3.11 -6.74
C THR A 75 16.11 1.64 -7.07
N LEU A 76 16.64 1.17 -8.19
CA LEU A 76 16.61 -0.24 -8.56
C LEU A 76 17.91 -0.91 -8.11
N ILE A 77 17.78 -1.92 -7.26
CA ILE A 77 18.87 -2.83 -6.89
C ILE A 77 18.79 -4.06 -7.82
N SER A 78 19.81 -4.28 -8.64
CA SER A 78 19.89 -5.43 -9.54
C SER A 78 20.19 -6.73 -8.78
N ASP A 79 20.06 -7.88 -9.45
CA ASP A 79 20.43 -9.17 -8.87
C ASP A 79 21.96 -9.26 -8.56
N GLU A 80 22.78 -8.47 -9.26
CA GLU A 80 24.21 -8.29 -8.97
C GLU A 80 24.49 -7.21 -7.91
N MET A 81 23.47 -6.76 -7.19
CA MET A 81 23.57 -5.73 -6.14
C MET A 81 24.06 -4.37 -6.63
N LYS A 82 23.84 -4.05 -7.92
CA LYS A 82 24.14 -2.73 -8.47
C LYS A 82 22.93 -1.83 -8.32
N MET A 83 23.16 -0.60 -7.89
CA MET A 83 22.12 0.42 -7.72
C MET A 83 22.05 1.33 -8.94
N SER A 84 20.83 1.72 -9.30
CA SER A 84 20.58 2.70 -10.37
C SER A 84 19.28 3.43 -10.11
N LEU A 85 19.18 4.69 -10.53
CA LEU A 85 17.94 5.46 -10.42
C LEU A 85 17.06 5.21 -11.64
N GLN A 86 15.78 4.97 -11.42
CA GLN A 86 14.82 4.66 -12.47
C GLN A 86 13.60 5.59 -12.32
N VAL A 87 12.95 5.84 -13.45
CA VAL A 87 11.59 6.39 -13.49
C VAL A 87 10.66 5.40 -14.19
N LEU A 88 9.53 5.09 -13.56
CA LEU A 88 8.45 4.31 -14.13
C LEU A 88 7.28 5.25 -14.44
N HIS A 89 7.00 5.41 -15.72
CA HIS A 89 5.94 6.28 -16.22
C HIS A 89 4.56 5.63 -16.09
N PRO A 90 3.46 6.40 -15.99
CA PRO A 90 2.10 5.86 -16.00
C PRO A 90 1.80 4.97 -17.22
N SER A 91 2.47 5.19 -18.35
CA SER A 91 2.38 4.35 -19.56
C SER A 91 2.85 2.90 -19.34
N GLY A 92 3.66 2.65 -18.30
CA GLY A 92 4.31 1.38 -18.03
C GLY A 92 5.76 1.31 -18.51
N GLU A 93 6.24 2.34 -19.21
CA GLU A 93 7.63 2.48 -19.61
C GLU A 93 8.53 2.78 -18.40
N CYS A 94 9.67 2.09 -18.34
CA CYS A 94 10.66 2.24 -17.27
C CYS A 94 11.98 2.69 -17.89
N GLU A 95 12.52 3.81 -17.40
CA GLU A 95 13.71 4.44 -17.93
C GLU A 95 14.81 4.58 -16.87
N LEU A 96 16.06 4.32 -17.28
CA LEU A 96 17.25 4.56 -16.46
C LEU A 96 17.59 6.05 -16.46
N ILE A 97 17.66 6.64 -15.27
CA ILE A 97 18.10 8.01 -15.08
C ILE A 97 19.64 8.02 -15.05
N LYS A 98 20.25 8.57 -16.10
CA LYS A 98 21.71 8.66 -16.23
C LYS A 98 22.23 9.88 -15.46
N VAL A 99 22.57 9.68 -14.20
CA VAL A 99 23.19 10.69 -13.34
C VAL A 99 24.72 10.51 -13.28
N ALA A 100 25.45 11.59 -13.01
CA ALA A 100 26.86 11.51 -12.73
C ALA A 100 27.08 10.90 -11.33
N GLY A 101 27.84 9.80 -11.29
CA GLY A 101 28.06 9.02 -10.09
C GLY A 101 27.09 7.85 -9.91
N LEU A 102 27.22 7.14 -8.79
CA LEU A 102 26.30 6.07 -8.40
C LEU A 102 25.04 6.68 -7.77
N GLY A 103 23.88 6.46 -8.39
CA GLY A 103 22.60 6.94 -7.87
C GLY A 103 22.03 6.06 -6.75
N GLN A 104 21.58 6.70 -5.67
CA GLN A 104 21.30 6.06 -4.37
C GLN A 104 19.84 6.16 -3.93
N SER A 105 19.22 7.33 -4.12
CA SER A 105 17.89 7.67 -3.59
C SER A 105 17.20 8.74 -4.43
N THR A 106 15.86 8.81 -4.33
CA THR A 106 15.06 9.85 -4.98
C THR A 106 14.10 10.50 -4.00
N CYS A 107 13.96 11.82 -4.08
CA CYS A 107 12.97 12.57 -3.32
C CYS A 107 12.18 13.45 -4.28
N VAL A 108 10.85 13.44 -4.16
CA VAL A 108 9.98 14.31 -4.94
C VAL A 108 9.37 15.36 -4.02
N ASP A 109 9.74 16.61 -4.25
CA ASP A 109 9.10 17.78 -3.66
C ASP A 109 7.84 18.10 -4.48
N ASN A 110 6.74 17.44 -4.10
CA ASN A 110 5.47 17.52 -4.80
C ASN A 110 4.81 18.91 -4.75
N LEU A 111 5.18 19.75 -3.78
CA LEU A 111 4.60 21.10 -3.66
C LEU A 111 5.30 22.10 -4.56
N ASN A 112 6.60 21.92 -4.79
CA ASN A 112 7.40 22.78 -5.66
C ASN A 112 7.68 22.19 -7.06
N ASP A 113 7.17 20.99 -7.37
CA ASP A 113 7.31 20.31 -8.68
C ASP A 113 8.81 20.01 -9.01
N ILE A 114 9.59 19.61 -7.99
CA ILE A 114 11.04 19.35 -8.13
C ILE A 114 11.34 17.89 -7.76
N ILE A 115 12.12 17.22 -8.60
CA ILE A 115 12.68 15.89 -8.31
C ILE A 115 14.16 16.02 -7.96
N TYR A 116 14.54 15.47 -6.82
CA TYR A 116 15.92 15.41 -6.34
C TYR A 116 16.46 13.99 -6.43
N LEU A 117 17.71 13.86 -6.89
CA LEU A 117 18.42 12.60 -7.05
C LEU A 117 19.67 12.62 -6.18
N ALA A 118 19.79 11.62 -5.31
CA ALA A 118 20.96 11.42 -4.46
C ALA A 118 22.01 10.58 -5.19
N THR A 119 23.27 10.98 -5.10
CA THR A 119 24.40 10.20 -5.62
C THR A 119 25.58 10.14 -4.65
N ASP A 120 26.58 9.35 -5.01
CA ASP A 120 27.91 9.31 -4.38
C ASP A 120 28.72 10.63 -4.46
N ASN A 121 28.23 11.63 -5.21
CA ASN A 121 28.94 12.89 -5.44
C ASN A 121 28.14 14.13 -5.01
N GLY A 122 26.85 13.98 -4.70
CA GLY A 122 26.00 15.09 -4.28
C GLY A 122 24.52 14.88 -4.60
N VAL A 123 23.82 15.99 -4.77
CA VAL A 123 22.39 16.01 -5.09
C VAL A 123 22.17 16.73 -6.41
N TYR A 124 21.33 16.16 -7.27
CA TYR A 124 20.92 16.75 -8.54
C TYR A 124 19.43 17.04 -8.56
N LYS A 125 19.03 18.10 -9.27
CA LYS A 125 17.65 18.30 -9.70
C LYS A 125 17.44 17.62 -11.05
N TYR A 126 16.38 16.84 -11.16
CA TYR A 126 15.94 16.20 -12.40
C TYR A 126 14.80 17.02 -13.01
N LYS A 127 15.01 17.48 -14.24
CA LYS A 127 14.07 18.34 -14.97
C LYS A 127 13.13 17.51 -15.84
N GLU A 128 12.01 18.11 -16.23
CA GLU A 128 10.99 17.47 -17.07
C GLU A 128 11.53 17.07 -18.46
N ASP A 129 12.53 17.79 -18.98
CA ASP A 129 13.22 17.45 -20.24
C ASP A 129 14.26 16.32 -20.09
N GLY A 130 14.37 15.72 -18.90
CA GLY A 130 15.32 14.68 -18.56
C GLY A 130 16.73 15.19 -18.24
N SER A 131 16.97 16.50 -18.31
CA SER A 131 18.27 17.09 -17.97
C SER A 131 18.50 17.16 -16.46
N LEU A 132 19.78 17.27 -16.09
CA LEU A 132 20.23 17.27 -14.71
C LEU A 132 20.94 18.59 -14.37
N GLU A 133 20.64 19.12 -13.21
CA GLU A 133 21.30 20.30 -12.64
C GLU A 133 21.89 19.94 -11.28
N LEU A 134 23.19 20.14 -11.08
CA LEU A 134 23.82 19.92 -9.78
C LEU A 134 23.24 20.92 -8.77
N TYR A 135 22.60 20.40 -7.72
CA TYR A 135 22.06 21.22 -6.64
C TYR A 135 23.13 21.51 -5.59
N THR A 136 23.82 20.48 -5.12
CA THR A 136 24.95 20.63 -4.20
C THR A 136 25.94 19.50 -4.38
N ALA A 137 27.23 19.83 -4.33
CA ALA A 137 28.31 18.85 -4.21
C ALA A 137 28.65 18.66 -2.73
N LEU A 138 28.88 17.41 -2.32
CA LEU A 138 29.15 17.08 -0.92
C LEU A 138 30.46 16.30 -0.73
N GLY A 139 30.95 15.64 -1.79
CA GLY A 139 32.17 14.83 -1.73
C GLY A 139 32.06 13.60 -0.82
N GLU A 140 30.83 13.19 -0.48
CA GLU A 140 30.49 11.98 0.27
C GLU A 140 29.17 11.40 -0.25
N ASP A 141 28.89 10.13 0.05
CA ASP A 141 27.73 9.45 -0.50
C ASP A 141 26.44 9.95 0.15
N VAL A 142 25.51 10.44 -0.67
CA VAL A 142 24.17 10.81 -0.23
C VAL A 142 23.26 9.60 -0.36
N MET A 143 22.88 8.99 0.76
CA MET A 143 22.07 7.76 0.78
C MET A 143 20.58 8.03 0.75
N TYR A 144 20.12 9.10 1.40
CA TYR A 144 18.70 9.46 1.48
C TYR A 144 18.52 10.97 1.45
N ILE A 145 17.42 11.42 0.85
CA ILE A 145 17.03 12.83 0.77
C ILE A 145 15.59 12.99 1.25
N ALA A 146 15.34 14.05 2.02
CA ALA A 146 14.00 14.55 2.30
C ALA A 146 13.99 16.07 2.17
N VAL A 147 12.89 16.66 1.72
CA VAL A 147 12.77 18.11 1.53
C VAL A 147 11.57 18.62 2.32
N THR A 148 11.74 19.76 2.99
CA THR A 148 10.65 20.38 3.75
C THR A 148 9.52 20.79 2.83
N SER A 149 8.28 20.79 3.33
CA SER A 149 7.10 21.14 2.53
C SER A 149 7.17 22.54 1.90
N ASP A 150 7.87 23.48 2.54
CA ASP A 150 8.10 24.84 2.03
C ASP A 150 9.27 24.95 1.05
N GLY A 151 9.97 23.84 0.77
CA GLY A 151 11.14 23.78 -0.10
C GLY A 151 12.34 24.61 0.38
N THR A 152 12.36 25.07 1.64
CA THR A 152 13.43 25.93 2.17
C THR A 152 14.64 25.17 2.68
N ALA A 153 14.46 23.89 3.01
CA ALA A 153 15.49 23.04 3.53
C ALA A 153 15.40 21.62 2.98
N MET A 154 16.56 21.01 2.81
CA MET A 154 16.76 19.62 2.46
C MET A 154 17.49 18.93 3.61
N PHE A 155 17.02 17.76 4.00
CA PHE A 155 17.73 16.86 4.89
C PHE A 155 18.33 15.74 4.07
N ILE A 156 19.60 15.44 4.34
CA ILE A 156 20.30 14.33 3.71
C ILE A 156 20.91 13.42 4.76
N ALA A 157 20.96 12.12 4.47
CA ALA A 157 21.73 11.16 5.25
C ALA A 157 22.91 10.66 4.42
N THR A 158 24.10 10.63 5.01
CA THR A 158 25.35 10.28 4.29
C THR A 158 26.01 9.00 4.78
N TRP A 159 26.76 8.35 3.88
CA TRP A 159 27.60 7.18 4.17
C TRP A 159 29.06 7.47 3.75
N PRO A 160 30.08 6.92 4.44
CA PRO A 160 30.04 6.03 5.61
C PRO A 160 29.90 6.71 6.97
N GLN A 161 29.86 8.05 7.02
CA GLN A 161 29.89 8.80 8.28
C GLN A 161 28.56 8.71 9.06
N ASN A 162 27.49 8.19 8.44
CA ASN A 162 26.15 8.05 9.02
C ASN A 162 25.60 9.37 9.59
N ARG A 163 25.90 10.49 8.93
CA ARG A 163 25.50 11.82 9.39
C ARG A 163 24.21 12.25 8.73
N VAL A 164 23.48 13.11 9.42
CA VAL A 164 22.33 13.80 8.85
C VAL A 164 22.67 15.28 8.77
N HIS A 165 22.56 15.83 7.57
CA HIS A 165 22.80 17.25 7.33
C HIS A 165 21.50 17.93 6.92
N LYS A 166 21.29 19.13 7.43
CA LYS A 166 20.35 20.09 6.84
C LYS A 166 21.09 20.95 5.83
N ILE A 167 20.55 21.14 4.63
CA ILE A 167 21.02 22.04 3.59
C ILE A 167 19.92 23.07 3.35
N THR A 168 20.25 24.34 3.44
CA THR A 168 19.32 25.44 3.14
C THR A 168 19.43 25.83 1.66
N ASN A 169 18.43 26.54 1.12
CA ASN A 169 18.40 26.96 -0.29
C ASN A 169 19.63 27.74 -0.77
N ASP A 170 20.38 28.32 0.16
CA ASP A 170 21.58 29.11 -0.12
C ASP A 170 22.82 28.22 -0.29
N GLY A 171 22.71 26.90 -0.03
CA GLY A 171 23.79 25.91 -0.09
C GLY A 171 24.84 26.03 1.03
N GLN A 172 24.70 26.97 1.97
CA GLN A 172 25.79 27.38 2.86
C GLN A 172 25.80 26.77 4.27
N LYS A 173 24.67 26.28 4.79
CA LYS A 173 24.58 25.92 6.22
C LYS A 173 24.29 24.43 6.43
N LEU A 174 25.32 23.70 6.88
CA LEU A 174 25.23 22.33 7.37
C LEU A 174 24.97 22.36 8.89
N GLU A 175 23.73 22.12 9.29
CA GLU A 175 23.44 21.73 10.68
C GLU A 175 23.54 20.21 10.79
N TYR A 176 24.24 19.74 11.83
CA TYR A 176 24.52 18.33 12.05
C TYR A 176 23.64 17.79 13.16
N TYR A 177 23.01 16.66 12.89
CA TYR A 177 22.39 15.84 13.93
C TYR A 177 23.27 14.63 14.21
N SER A 178 23.25 14.16 15.47
CA SER A 178 23.97 12.93 15.83
C SER A 178 23.49 11.77 14.96
N ALA A 179 24.45 10.98 14.48
CA ALA A 179 24.21 9.82 13.64
C ALA A 179 23.14 8.89 14.26
N VAL A 180 22.24 8.38 13.42
CA VAL A 180 21.43 7.20 13.75
C VAL A 180 22.16 6.00 13.15
N PRO A 181 22.82 5.15 13.96
CA PRO A 181 23.58 4.02 13.45
C PRO A 181 22.68 3.08 12.65
N ASN A 182 23.14 2.68 11.46
CA ASN A 182 22.43 1.81 10.52
C ASN A 182 21.04 2.37 10.12
N GLY A 183 20.99 3.68 9.87
CA GLY A 183 19.80 4.33 9.32
C GLY A 183 19.57 3.94 7.85
N HIS A 184 18.35 3.54 7.50
CA HIS A 184 17.94 3.20 6.15
C HIS A 184 16.56 3.82 5.83
N GLY A 185 16.53 5.13 5.62
CA GLY A 185 15.32 5.87 5.29
C GLY A 185 15.23 7.20 6.02
N LEU A 186 14.78 8.23 5.31
CA LEU A 186 14.68 9.60 5.77
C LEU A 186 13.42 10.23 5.17
N THR A 187 12.60 10.84 6.00
CA THR A 187 11.50 11.69 5.53
C THR A 187 11.25 12.85 6.50
N VAL A 188 10.50 13.86 6.07
CA VAL A 188 10.19 15.04 6.87
C VAL A 188 8.71 15.39 6.72
N ASP A 189 8.03 15.68 7.83
CA ASP A 189 6.64 16.14 7.81
C ASP A 189 6.55 17.67 7.60
N PRO A 190 5.36 18.24 7.36
CA PRO A 190 5.19 19.68 7.17
C PRO A 190 5.54 20.54 8.39
N ARG A 191 5.67 19.92 9.58
CA ARG A 191 6.10 20.61 10.80
C ARG A 191 7.63 20.55 10.97
N ASN A 192 8.35 20.06 9.96
CA ASN A 192 9.79 19.87 9.96
C ASN A 192 10.27 18.85 11.01
N ASN A 193 9.41 17.90 11.38
CA ASN A 193 9.85 16.73 12.14
C ASN A 193 10.52 15.74 11.19
N ILE A 194 11.70 15.26 11.56
CA ILE A 194 12.50 14.35 10.73
C ILE A 194 12.29 12.93 11.23
N PHE A 195 11.97 12.02 10.33
CA PHE A 195 11.79 10.61 10.63
C PHE A 195 12.96 9.80 10.10
N PHE A 196 13.51 8.95 10.95
CA PHE A 196 14.59 8.04 10.62
C PHE A 196 14.13 6.60 10.81
N ILE A 197 14.48 5.75 9.87
CA ILE A 197 14.37 4.31 10.04
C ILE A 197 15.77 3.81 10.27
N ALA A 198 15.94 2.95 11.27
CA ALA A 198 17.18 2.23 11.47
C ALA A 198 16.87 0.75 11.64
N THR A 199 17.87 -0.10 11.42
CA THR A 199 17.71 -1.56 11.46
C THR A 199 16.83 -2.02 12.61
N LYS A 200 17.08 -1.56 13.84
CA LYS A 200 16.35 -2.04 15.03
C LYS A 200 15.09 -1.27 15.38
N THR A 201 14.96 -0.03 14.94
CA THR A 201 13.89 0.86 15.41
C THR A 201 13.80 2.13 14.55
N SER A 202 12.63 2.77 14.57
CA SER A 202 12.43 4.08 13.94
C SER A 202 12.39 5.20 14.98
N TYR A 203 12.87 6.36 14.58
CA TYR A 203 12.94 7.56 15.42
C TYR A 203 12.26 8.74 14.75
N ILE A 204 11.78 9.67 15.57
CA ILE A 204 11.38 11.01 15.17
C ILE A 204 12.27 12.02 15.89
N LEU A 205 12.88 12.92 15.14
CA LEU A 205 13.51 14.12 15.68
C LEU A 205 12.56 15.29 15.44
N LYS A 206 11.97 15.77 16.52
CA LYS A 206 11.03 16.90 16.44
C LYS A 206 11.75 18.18 16.06
N SER A 207 11.06 19.04 15.32
CA SER A 207 11.58 20.36 14.96
C SER A 207 12.03 21.13 16.21
N GLY A 208 13.24 21.70 16.16
CA GLY A 208 13.87 22.41 17.27
C GLY A 208 14.56 21.53 18.32
N ASN A 209 14.40 20.20 18.26
CA ASN A 209 15.10 19.28 19.16
C ASN A 209 16.43 18.82 18.57
N THR A 210 17.31 18.29 19.43
CA THR A 210 18.61 17.72 19.06
C THR A 210 18.73 16.22 19.34
N VAL A 211 17.73 15.64 20.02
CA VAL A 211 17.72 14.23 20.43
C VAL A 211 16.54 13.51 19.77
N PRO A 212 16.78 12.47 18.95
CA PRO A 212 15.72 11.67 18.38
C PRO A 212 14.96 10.86 19.44
N ILE A 213 13.64 10.76 19.26
CA ILE A 213 12.72 10.02 20.13
C ILE A 213 12.32 8.73 19.42
N LYS A 214 12.46 7.59 20.09
CA LYS A 214 12.01 6.30 19.53
C LYS A 214 10.48 6.31 19.36
N ILE A 215 10.02 5.90 18.19
CA ILE A 215 8.58 5.75 17.91
C ILE A 215 8.10 4.43 18.52
N LYS A 216 7.15 4.50 19.46
CA LYS A 216 6.56 3.33 20.13
C LYS A 216 5.48 2.69 19.26
N GLY A 217 5.29 1.37 19.38
CA GLY A 217 4.22 0.65 18.67
C GLY A 217 4.58 0.16 17.26
N LEU A 218 5.75 0.53 16.73
CA LEU A 218 6.30 -0.07 15.53
C LEU A 218 7.07 -1.36 15.87
N PRO A 219 7.06 -2.38 14.98
CA PRO A 219 7.87 -3.57 15.15
C PRO A 219 9.36 -3.22 15.10
N SER A 220 10.16 -3.86 15.97
CA SER A 220 11.61 -3.83 15.84
C SER A 220 12.04 -4.66 14.62
N ASP A 221 13.11 -4.25 13.94
CA ASP A 221 13.80 -5.05 12.91
C ASP A 221 13.03 -5.35 11.61
N LYS A 222 11.88 -4.72 11.39
CA LYS A 222 11.03 -4.99 10.22
C LYS A 222 10.57 -3.77 9.45
N MET A 223 10.88 -2.56 9.93
CA MET A 223 10.44 -1.33 9.29
C MET A 223 11.22 -1.06 8.00
N ILE A 224 10.48 -0.72 6.94
CA ILE A 224 11.03 -0.54 5.59
C ILE A 224 10.98 0.93 5.18
N GLY A 225 9.91 1.63 5.53
CA GLY A 225 9.68 3.01 5.12
C GLY A 225 8.84 3.78 6.13
N VAL A 226 8.95 5.10 6.06
CA VAL A 226 8.01 6.07 6.61
C VAL A 226 7.69 7.02 5.48
N PHE A 227 6.41 7.32 5.30
CA PHE A 227 5.91 8.17 4.23
C PHE A 227 4.97 9.21 4.80
N VAL A 228 5.02 10.43 4.26
CA VAL A 228 4.10 11.52 4.61
C VAL A 228 3.13 11.69 3.46
N SER A 229 1.84 11.50 3.73
CA SER A 229 0.78 11.62 2.72
C SER A 229 0.50 13.08 2.34
N ARG A 230 -0.35 13.25 1.32
CA ARG A 230 -0.86 14.57 0.92
C ARG A 230 -1.71 15.25 2.00
N SER A 231 -2.33 14.46 2.87
CA SER A 231 -3.12 14.94 4.02
C SER A 231 -2.25 15.24 5.26
N ASP A 232 -0.93 15.25 5.12
CA ASP A 232 0.06 15.43 6.19
C ASP A 232 0.06 14.31 7.25
N GLU A 233 -0.60 13.19 6.95
CA GLU A 233 -0.56 12.00 7.80
C GLU A 233 0.74 11.22 7.57
N VAL A 234 1.29 10.69 8.66
CA VAL A 234 2.54 9.94 8.62
C VAL A 234 2.24 8.46 8.72
N PHE A 235 2.70 7.69 7.74
CA PHE A 235 2.52 6.25 7.68
C PHE A 235 3.85 5.52 7.76
N GLY A 236 3.87 4.38 8.42
CA GLY A 236 4.98 3.42 8.39
C GLY A 236 4.54 2.10 7.77
N MET A 237 5.46 1.41 7.09
CA MET A 237 5.22 0.04 6.61
C MET A 237 6.37 -0.89 6.96
N ASP A 238 6.03 -2.12 7.32
CA ASP A 238 7.00 -3.20 7.56
C ASP A 238 7.14 -4.17 6.37
N GLU A 239 8.11 -5.10 6.45
CA GLU A 239 8.45 -6.08 5.40
C GLU A 239 7.28 -6.98 4.97
N ASN A 240 6.25 -7.08 5.82
CA ASN A 240 5.05 -7.90 5.64
C ASN A 240 3.85 -7.06 5.20
N SER A 241 4.09 -5.83 4.74
CA SER A 241 3.07 -4.87 4.31
C SER A 241 2.06 -4.49 5.39
N ASN A 242 2.43 -4.61 6.67
CA ASN A 242 1.62 -4.06 7.74
C ASN A 242 1.77 -2.53 7.72
N LEU A 243 0.64 -1.84 7.62
CA LEU A 243 0.56 -0.39 7.62
C LEU A 243 0.31 0.11 9.04
N TYR A 244 1.02 1.16 9.42
CA TYR A 244 0.89 1.86 10.70
C TYR A 244 0.65 3.33 10.44
N ILE A 245 -0.23 3.96 11.22
CA ILE A 245 -0.27 5.43 11.32
C ILE A 245 0.62 5.87 12.48
N ILE A 246 1.43 6.90 12.26
CA ILE A 246 2.38 7.45 13.22
C ILE A 246 1.84 8.80 13.69
N ASP A 247 1.65 8.93 14.99
CA ASP A 247 1.38 10.21 15.62
C ASP A 247 2.73 10.80 16.09
N ALA A 248 3.14 11.81 15.33
CA ALA A 248 4.41 12.51 15.52
C ALA A 248 4.46 13.28 16.86
N ASP A 249 3.32 13.74 17.36
CA ASP A 249 3.25 14.53 18.59
C ASP A 249 3.53 13.65 19.81
N ASN A 250 3.05 12.41 19.79
CA ASN A 250 3.25 11.46 20.88
C ASN A 250 4.39 10.46 20.64
N ALA A 251 5.03 10.49 19.46
CA ALA A 251 6.04 9.53 19.04
C ALA A 251 5.55 8.08 19.24
N ASN A 252 4.32 7.81 18.81
CA ASN A 252 3.70 6.50 18.87
C ASN A 252 3.11 6.13 17.50
N ALA A 253 2.82 4.85 17.32
CA ALA A 253 2.24 4.32 16.11
C ALA A 253 1.15 3.32 16.45
N ARG A 254 0.16 3.24 15.56
CA ARG A 254 -0.96 2.30 15.65
C ARG A 254 -1.05 1.50 14.37
N TYR A 255 -1.10 0.18 14.51
CA TYR A 255 -1.37 -0.73 13.40
C TYR A 255 -2.76 -0.46 12.78
N LEU A 256 -2.82 -0.41 11.46
CA LEU A 256 -4.04 -0.19 10.68
C LEU A 256 -4.55 -1.48 10.04
N GLY A 257 -3.66 -2.23 9.39
CA GLY A 257 -4.00 -3.40 8.59
C GLY A 257 -2.82 -3.88 7.77
N SER A 258 -3.03 -4.93 6.96
CA SER A 258 -2.00 -5.49 6.10
C SER A 258 -2.49 -5.60 4.66
N PHE A 259 -1.60 -5.33 3.71
CA PHE A 259 -1.86 -5.55 2.28
C PHE A 259 -1.65 -7.01 1.84
N ASN A 260 -1.21 -7.89 2.75
CA ASN A 260 -0.88 -9.29 2.48
C ASN A 260 0.18 -9.45 1.36
N VAL A 261 1.10 -8.50 1.27
CA VAL A 261 2.27 -8.55 0.39
C VAL A 261 3.52 -8.79 1.25
N THR A 262 4.31 -9.81 0.90
CA THR A 262 5.54 -10.16 1.64
C THR A 262 6.78 -9.73 0.86
N GLY A 263 7.87 -9.46 1.57
CA GLY A 263 9.13 -9.05 0.95
C GLY A 263 9.08 -7.62 0.43
N VAL A 264 8.38 -6.75 1.17
CA VAL A 264 8.32 -5.31 0.90
C VAL A 264 9.70 -4.71 1.07
N ASN A 265 10.16 -3.99 0.04
CA ASN A 265 11.45 -3.29 0.05
C ASN A 265 11.29 -1.75 -0.03
N SER A 266 10.14 -1.27 -0.48
CA SER A 266 9.76 0.14 -0.40
C SER A 266 8.26 0.30 -0.51
N PHE A 267 7.74 1.45 -0.10
CA PHE A 267 6.38 1.85 -0.40
C PHE A 267 6.30 3.37 -0.56
N ALA A 268 5.28 3.82 -1.28
CA ALA A 268 4.96 5.23 -1.45
C ALA A 268 3.45 5.40 -1.67
N MET A 269 2.94 6.62 -1.52
CA MET A 269 1.55 6.95 -1.82
C MET A 269 1.45 8.05 -2.87
N ASP A 270 0.48 7.93 -3.77
CA ASP A 270 0.18 8.99 -4.75
C ASP A 270 -0.80 10.03 -4.18
N SER A 271 -1.18 11.02 -5.00
CA SER A 271 -2.04 12.14 -4.57
C SER A 271 -3.46 11.75 -4.22
N ALA A 272 -3.88 10.53 -4.52
CA ALA A 272 -5.18 9.97 -4.19
C ALA A 272 -5.07 8.89 -3.10
N ASP A 273 -3.98 8.89 -2.34
CA ASP A 273 -3.66 7.93 -1.28
C ASP A 273 -3.63 6.46 -1.76
N ASN A 274 -3.46 6.23 -3.07
CA ASN A 274 -3.20 4.89 -3.56
C ASN A 274 -1.83 4.45 -3.07
N VAL A 275 -1.74 3.20 -2.61
CA VAL A 275 -0.51 2.66 -2.03
C VAL A 275 0.23 1.85 -3.09
N LEU A 276 1.49 2.18 -3.31
CA LEU A 276 2.40 1.43 -4.16
C LEU A 276 3.43 0.72 -3.30
N ILE A 277 3.60 -0.57 -3.52
CA ILE A 277 4.50 -1.43 -2.74
C ILE A 277 5.54 -2.03 -3.68
N GLY A 278 6.80 -1.72 -3.43
CA GLY A 278 7.94 -2.29 -4.12
C GLY A 278 8.34 -3.64 -3.53
N ILE A 279 8.42 -4.66 -4.38
CA ILE A 279 8.88 -6.02 -4.05
C ILE A 279 9.88 -6.51 -5.09
N LYS A 280 10.63 -7.57 -4.81
CA LYS A 280 11.50 -8.19 -5.82
C LYS A 280 10.69 -8.51 -7.09
N GLY A 281 11.13 -7.97 -8.22
CA GLY A 281 10.55 -8.20 -9.53
C GLY A 281 9.30 -7.36 -9.86
N GLY A 282 8.86 -6.43 -9.00
CA GLY A 282 7.72 -5.60 -9.35
C GLY A 282 7.28 -4.55 -8.34
N ILE A 283 6.39 -3.67 -8.79
CA ILE A 283 5.69 -2.67 -7.99
C ILE A 283 4.19 -3.00 -8.05
N VAL A 284 3.57 -3.20 -6.90
CA VAL A 284 2.14 -3.53 -6.75
C VAL A 284 1.37 -2.28 -6.36
N LYS A 285 0.29 -1.96 -7.07
CA LYS A 285 -0.58 -0.81 -6.78
C LYS A 285 -1.89 -1.26 -6.14
N PHE A 286 -2.24 -0.60 -5.05
CA PHE A 286 -3.54 -0.68 -4.40
C PHE A 286 -4.27 0.65 -4.54
N ASN A 287 -5.44 0.63 -5.18
CA ASN A 287 -6.28 1.82 -5.23
C ASN A 287 -6.99 2.04 -3.89
N ALA A 288 -7.03 3.29 -3.44
CA ALA A 288 -7.78 3.71 -2.27
C ALA A 288 -9.18 4.18 -2.66
N TYR A 289 -10.17 3.86 -1.82
CA TYR A 289 -11.54 4.35 -1.96
C TYR A 289 -12.05 4.78 -0.59
N GLU A 290 -12.52 6.02 -0.46
CA GLU A 290 -13.14 6.54 0.76
C GLU A 290 -14.49 5.87 1.07
N ASN A 291 -15.18 5.42 0.02
CA ASN A 291 -16.48 4.78 0.11
C ASN A 291 -16.39 3.31 -0.32
N ASN A 292 -17.14 2.42 0.34
CA ASN A 292 -17.16 1.00 0.00
C ASN A 292 -17.66 0.79 -1.44
N PRO A 293 -16.80 0.40 -2.41
CA PRO A 293 -17.21 0.17 -3.81
C PRO A 293 -18.16 -1.03 -3.97
N CYS A 294 -18.34 -1.82 -2.91
CA CYS A 294 -19.15 -3.03 -2.87
C CYS A 294 -20.46 -2.88 -2.08
N ALA A 295 -20.83 -1.68 -1.63
CA ALA A 295 -22.02 -1.44 -0.80
C ALA A 295 -23.33 -1.99 -1.42
N ASP A 296 -23.52 -1.85 -2.73
CA ASP A 296 -24.73 -2.35 -3.40
C ASP A 296 -24.74 -3.87 -3.59
N PHE A 297 -23.54 -4.48 -3.69
CA PHE A 297 -23.41 -5.93 -3.81
C PHE A 297 -23.80 -6.64 -2.49
N GLU A 298 -23.44 -6.05 -1.36
CA GLU A 298 -23.84 -6.53 -0.04
C GLU A 298 -25.37 -6.51 0.15
N LYS A 299 -26.04 -5.44 -0.30
CA LYS A 299 -27.50 -5.33 -0.25
C LYS A 299 -28.20 -6.44 -1.06
N LEU A 300 -27.69 -6.75 -2.26
CA LEU A 300 -28.25 -7.79 -3.13
C LEU A 300 -28.05 -9.20 -2.56
N THR A 301 -26.87 -9.49 -2.01
CA THR A 301 -26.59 -10.80 -1.39
C THR A 301 -27.37 -11.00 -0.09
N ALA A 302 -27.53 -9.96 0.74
CA ALA A 302 -28.35 -10.00 1.96
C ALA A 302 -29.83 -10.28 1.65
N ASN A 303 -30.38 -9.65 0.61
CA ASN A 303 -31.77 -9.86 0.19
C ASN A 303 -31.99 -11.26 -0.41
N SER A 304 -31.03 -11.81 -1.16
CA SER A 304 -31.11 -13.17 -1.71
C SER A 304 -31.12 -14.27 -0.63
N LYS A 305 -30.47 -14.03 0.53
CA LYS A 305 -30.46 -14.96 1.66
C LYS A 305 -31.77 -14.94 2.46
N LYS A 306 -32.46 -13.80 2.54
CA LYS A 306 -33.77 -13.70 3.21
C LYS A 306 -34.90 -14.45 2.46
N GLY A 307 -34.79 -14.61 1.15
CA GLY A 307 -35.78 -15.34 0.33
C GLY A 307 -35.69 -16.88 0.37
N LYS A 308 -34.66 -17.46 1.00
CA LYS A 308 -34.43 -18.93 1.03
C LYS A 308 -34.84 -19.62 2.34
N LYS A 309 -35.72 -19.03 3.17
CA LYS A 309 -36.43 -19.80 4.22
C LYS A 309 -37.60 -20.59 3.60
N ARG A 310 -37.29 -21.58 2.76
CA ARG A 310 -38.28 -22.57 2.32
C ARG A 310 -38.39 -23.63 3.44
N HIS A 311 -39.58 -23.72 4.05
CA HIS A 311 -39.94 -24.77 5.01
C HIS A 311 -39.66 -26.16 4.42
N SER A 312 -38.57 -26.81 4.84
CA SER A 312 -38.41 -28.24 4.63
C SER A 312 -39.23 -28.97 5.71
N LYS A 313 -40.44 -29.41 5.35
CA LYS A 313 -41.18 -30.38 6.15
C LYS A 313 -40.37 -31.68 6.19
N LYS A 314 -39.77 -31.94 7.35
CA LYS A 314 -38.97 -33.13 7.68
C LYS A 314 -39.88 -34.37 7.60
N ARG A 315 -39.77 -35.16 6.53
CA ARG A 315 -40.45 -36.46 6.39
C ARG A 315 -39.69 -37.48 7.23
N LYS A 316 -40.30 -37.96 8.32
CA LYS A 316 -39.75 -39.03 9.18
C LYS A 316 -39.58 -40.31 8.36
N GLN A 317 -38.35 -40.83 8.25
CA GLN A 317 -38.10 -42.19 7.81
C GLN A 317 -38.16 -43.16 9.00
N ARG A 318 -38.85 -44.27 8.78
CA ARG A 318 -39.16 -45.34 9.73
C ARG A 318 -37.98 -46.33 9.73
N LYS A 319 -37.38 -46.55 10.91
CA LYS A 319 -36.32 -47.56 11.14
C LYS A 319 -36.86 -48.96 10.83
N ARG A 320 -36.07 -49.77 10.11
CA ARG A 320 -36.24 -51.23 10.00
C ARG A 320 -35.00 -51.88 10.60
N THR A 321 -35.23 -52.65 11.64
CA THR A 321 -34.27 -53.47 12.40
C THR A 321 -34.01 -54.78 11.67
N THR A 322 -32.75 -55.22 11.65
CA THR A 322 -32.39 -56.64 11.58
C THR A 322 -31.13 -56.87 12.42
N THR A 323 -31.31 -57.69 13.44
CA THR A 323 -30.35 -58.34 14.34
C THR A 323 -29.60 -59.45 13.61
N THR A 324 -28.29 -59.54 13.84
CA THR A 324 -27.59 -60.84 13.89
C THR A 324 -26.39 -60.72 14.83
N THR A 325 -26.19 -61.83 15.54
CA THR A 325 -25.46 -62.05 16.79
C THR A 325 -23.95 -62.14 16.61
N GLU A 326 -23.21 -61.81 17.68
CA GLU A 326 -21.75 -61.93 17.86
C GLU A 326 -21.27 -63.40 17.87
N PRO A 327 -19.95 -63.62 17.83
CA PRO A 327 -19.29 -63.97 19.09
C PRO A 327 -17.98 -63.23 19.39
N THR A 328 -17.79 -63.05 20.69
CA THR A 328 -16.64 -62.64 21.51
C THR A 328 -15.41 -63.53 21.37
N GLU A 329 -14.22 -62.93 21.51
CA GLU A 329 -12.97 -63.44 22.11
C GLU A 329 -12.16 -62.17 22.54
N GLU A 330 -12.13 -61.86 23.84
CA GLU A 330 -11.00 -62.02 24.80
C GLU A 330 -9.75 -61.19 24.42
N GLU A 331 -9.57 -60.02 25.04
CA GLU A 331 -8.67 -59.77 26.20
C GLU A 331 -7.23 -60.19 25.95
N ASP A 332 -6.34 -59.20 25.77
CA ASP A 332 -5.06 -59.21 26.47
C ASP A 332 -4.43 -57.81 26.52
N SER A 333 -3.52 -57.68 27.47
CA SER A 333 -3.20 -56.51 28.28
C SER A 333 -1.79 -55.96 27.99
N GLU A 334 -1.56 -54.72 28.43
CA GLU A 334 -0.28 -54.14 28.89
C GLU A 334 0.98 -54.18 27.99
N GLU A 335 1.38 -53.00 27.46
CA GLU A 335 2.53 -52.19 27.94
C GLU A 335 2.51 -50.77 27.34
#